data_AF-Q3SRT7-F1
#
_entry.id   AF-Q3SRT7-F1
#
_cell.length_a   1.000
_cell.length_b   1.000
_cell.length_c   1.000
_cell.angle_alpha   90.00
_cell.angle_beta   90.00
_cell.angle_gamma   90.00
#
_symmetry.space_group_name_H-M   'P 1'
#
loop_
_entity.id
_entity.type
_entity.pdbx_description
1 polymer ?
#
loop_
_entity_poly.entity_id
_entity_poly.type
_entity_poly.pdbx_seq_one_letter_code
_entity_poly.pdbx_strand_id
1 'polypeptide(L)'
;MRPGQDKITGCERITMKNGLYSVHVALLDGRLGKGSGVVMFRDGKILGGDAYLFYTGSYFTKDDGTFRGEVLVQRHTPNPDPNLLFSSPEPVGIGVTGTFTDTTGTMNGTALVGKASQIFRATLRKLADTD
;
A
#
# COMPACT_ATOMS: atom_id res chain seq x y z
N MET A 1 -50.74 -15.47 4.69
CA MET A 1 -50.06 -14.26 4.20
C MET A 1 -49.60 -13.47 5.43
N ARG A 2 -48.29 -13.42 5.71
CA ARG A 2 -47.70 -12.55 6.75
C ARG A 2 -46.70 -11.61 6.05
N PRO A 3 -46.82 -10.28 6.21
CA PRO A 3 -45.94 -9.31 5.57
C PRO A 3 -44.66 -9.06 6.40
N GLY A 4 -43.58 -8.67 5.72
CA GLY A 4 -42.44 -7.98 6.33
C GLY A 4 -41.27 -8.87 6.75
N GLN A 5 -40.56 -9.46 5.79
CA GLN A 5 -39.11 -9.62 5.93
C GLN A 5 -38.47 -8.43 5.20
N ASP A 6 -38.24 -7.36 5.96
CA ASP A 6 -37.36 -6.29 5.50
C ASP A 6 -35.99 -6.89 5.25
N LYS A 7 -35.61 -6.90 3.96
CA LYS A 7 -34.24 -7.15 3.53
C LYS A 7 -33.35 -6.17 4.27
N ILE A 8 -32.54 -6.70 5.19
CA ILE A 8 -31.35 -6.01 5.67
C ILE A 8 -30.49 -5.82 4.41
N THR A 9 -30.60 -4.63 3.82
CA THR A 9 -29.77 -4.22 2.70
C THR A 9 -28.36 -4.26 3.23
N GLY A 10 -27.57 -5.21 2.72
CA GLY A 10 -26.22 -5.46 3.23
C GLY A 10 -25.44 -4.15 3.24
N CYS A 11 -24.75 -3.87 4.35
CA CYS A 11 -23.72 -2.84 4.35
C CYS A 11 -22.83 -3.14 3.13
N GLU A 12 -22.84 -2.24 2.15
CA GLU A 12 -21.87 -2.27 1.08
C GLU A 12 -20.51 -2.26 1.77
N ARG A 13 -19.76 -3.37 1.69
CA ARG A 13 -18.47 -3.43 2.35
C ARG A 13 -17.62 -2.33 1.77
N ILE A 14 -17.16 -1.43 2.63
CA ILE A 14 -16.21 -0.40 2.24
C ILE A 14 -14.92 -1.12 1.85
N THR A 15 -14.66 -1.17 0.54
CA THR A 15 -13.51 -1.85 -0.02
C THR A 15 -12.69 -0.87 -0.83
N MET A 16 -11.38 -1.03 -0.76
CA MET A 16 -10.46 -0.28 -1.58
C MET A 16 -10.70 -0.69 -3.02
N LYS A 17 -10.96 0.30 -3.88
CA LYS A 17 -11.28 0.03 -5.28
C LYS A 17 -10.09 -0.67 -5.96
N ASN A 18 -10.41 -1.66 -6.78
CA ASN A 18 -9.41 -2.25 -7.64
C ASN A 18 -8.89 -1.15 -8.59
N GLY A 19 -7.57 -1.03 -8.72
CA GLY A 19 -6.98 -0.06 -9.64
C GLY A 19 -5.47 0.10 -9.51
N LEU A 20 -4.93 0.88 -10.45
CA LEU A 20 -3.56 1.36 -10.40
C LEU A 20 -3.52 2.71 -9.69
N TYR A 21 -2.60 2.86 -8.75
CA TYR A 21 -2.43 4.07 -7.93
C TYR A 21 -0.99 4.59 -8.05
N SER A 22 -0.82 5.91 -8.09
CA SER A 22 0.47 6.52 -7.78
C SER A 22 0.70 6.44 -6.28
N VAL A 23 1.91 6.12 -5.87
CA VAL A 23 2.34 6.13 -4.47
C VAL A 23 3.47 7.14 -4.28
N HIS A 24 3.37 7.95 -3.23
CA HIS A 24 4.44 8.86 -2.80
C HIS A 24 4.74 8.62 -1.33
N VAL A 25 6.01 8.41 -1.01
CA VAL A 25 6.50 8.04 0.32
C VAL A 25 7.37 9.17 0.88
N ALA A 26 7.20 9.46 2.17
CA ALA A 26 8.07 10.32 2.95
C ALA A 26 8.44 9.63 4.27
N LEU A 27 9.73 9.62 4.62
CA LEU A 27 10.17 9.17 5.94
C LEU A 27 9.70 10.13 7.04
N LEU A 28 9.34 9.57 8.19
CA LEU A 28 8.87 10.32 9.35
C LEU A 28 9.93 10.41 10.48
N ASP A 29 11.11 9.86 10.27
CA ASP A 29 12.21 9.78 11.27
C ASP A 29 13.21 10.95 11.20
N GLY A 30 12.88 12.01 10.46
CA GLY A 30 13.74 13.18 10.28
C GLY A 30 14.80 13.02 9.18
N ARG A 31 14.85 11.89 8.47
CA ARG A 31 15.71 11.70 7.29
C ARG A 31 15.07 12.27 6.03
N LEU A 32 15.90 12.82 5.14
CA LEU A 32 15.50 13.23 3.79
C LEU A 32 15.34 11.99 2.90
N GLY A 33 14.23 11.28 3.05
CA GLY A 33 13.88 10.13 2.22
C GLY A 33 12.53 10.34 1.54
N LYS A 34 12.55 10.45 0.21
CA LYS A 34 11.34 10.49 -0.62
C LYS A 34 11.40 9.36 -1.65
N GLY A 35 10.26 8.73 -1.89
CA GLY A 35 10.11 7.70 -2.92
C GLY A 35 8.82 7.90 -3.68
N SER A 36 8.78 7.50 -4.94
CA SER A 36 7.56 7.51 -5.74
C SER A 36 7.56 6.36 -6.73
N GLY A 37 6.38 5.80 -6.96
CA GLY A 37 6.19 4.70 -7.89
C GLY A 37 4.71 4.48 -8.18
N VAL A 38 4.38 3.27 -8.63
CA VAL A 38 3.01 2.84 -8.83
C VAL A 38 2.73 1.55 -8.08
N VAL A 39 1.48 1.39 -7.65
CA VAL A 39 1.00 0.21 -6.96
C VAL A 39 -0.42 -0.11 -7.40
N MET A 40 -0.66 -1.37 -7.73
CA MET A 40 -1.96 -1.93 -8.00
C MET A 40 -2.51 -2.55 -6.73
N PHE A 41 -3.73 -2.17 -6.39
CA PHE A 41 -4.57 -2.89 -5.43
C PHE A 41 -5.61 -3.64 -6.24
N ARG A 42 -5.66 -4.97 -6.09
CA ARG A 42 -6.62 -5.82 -6.79
C ARG A 42 -6.91 -7.07 -5.98
N ASP A 43 -8.16 -7.25 -5.56
CA ASP A 43 -8.65 -8.47 -4.92
C ASP A 43 -7.76 -8.96 -3.75
N GLY A 44 -7.38 -8.02 -2.88
CA GLY A 44 -6.53 -8.31 -1.73
C GLY A 44 -5.04 -8.53 -2.05
N LYS A 45 -4.61 -8.26 -3.29
CA LYS A 45 -3.21 -8.30 -3.73
C LYS A 45 -2.64 -6.91 -3.95
N ILE A 46 -1.34 -6.80 -3.65
CA ILE A 46 -0.51 -5.63 -3.93
C ILE A 46 0.58 -6.06 -4.92
N LEU A 47 0.67 -5.34 -6.04
CA LEU A 47 1.78 -5.43 -6.99
C LEU A 47 2.21 -4.03 -7.38
N GLY A 48 3.50 -3.76 -7.52
CA GLY A 48 3.94 -2.43 -7.92
C GLY A 48 5.43 -2.34 -8.10
N GLY A 49 5.90 -1.11 -8.23
CA GLY A 49 7.32 -0.83 -8.34
C GLY A 49 7.62 0.61 -8.69
N ASP A 50 8.92 0.85 -8.85
CA ASP A 50 9.51 2.08 -9.33
C ASP A 50 10.70 1.75 -10.27
N ALA A 51 11.55 2.74 -10.52
CA ALA A 51 12.71 2.62 -11.38
C ALA A 51 13.71 1.52 -10.97
N TYR A 52 13.75 1.11 -9.70
CA TYR A 52 14.73 0.15 -9.18
C TYR A 52 14.12 -1.01 -8.41
N LEU A 53 12.95 -0.79 -7.82
CA LEU A 53 12.29 -1.71 -6.90
C LEU A 53 11.00 -2.27 -7.48
N PHE A 54 10.65 -3.48 -7.08
CA PHE A 54 9.32 -4.04 -7.25
C PHE A 54 8.74 -4.41 -5.88
N TYR A 55 7.42 -4.35 -5.79
CA TYR A 55 6.66 -4.56 -4.58
C TYR A 55 5.67 -5.70 -4.81
N THR A 56 5.61 -6.65 -3.88
CA THR A 56 4.58 -7.69 -3.87
C THR A 56 3.96 -7.77 -2.49
N GLY A 57 2.69 -8.15 -2.38
CA GLY A 57 2.06 -8.21 -1.07
C GLY A 57 0.58 -8.56 -1.11
N SER A 58 -0.04 -8.42 0.05
CA SER A 58 -1.46 -8.59 0.25
C SER A 58 -2.03 -7.52 1.17
N TYR A 59 -3.33 -7.29 1.05
CA TYR A 59 -4.06 -6.42 1.93
C TYR A 59 -5.46 -6.97 2.21
N PHE A 60 -6.06 -6.46 3.27
CA PHE A 60 -7.48 -6.62 3.53
C PHE A 60 -8.06 -5.30 4.05
N THR A 61 -9.31 -5.04 3.71
CA THR A 61 -10.07 -3.90 4.21
C THR A 61 -10.93 -4.30 5.40
N LYS A 62 -11.25 -3.32 6.22
CA LYS A 62 -12.18 -3.43 7.33
C LYS A 62 -13.42 -2.58 7.04
N ASP A 63 -14.50 -2.90 7.75
CA ASP A 63 -15.78 -2.20 7.60
C ASP A 63 -15.73 -0.72 8.06
N ASP A 64 -14.68 -0.32 8.77
CA ASP A 64 -14.43 1.06 9.23
C ASP A 64 -13.70 1.94 8.19
N GLY A 65 -13.51 1.46 6.95
CA GLY A 65 -12.81 2.20 5.90
C GLY A 65 -11.27 2.22 6.07
N THR A 66 -10.74 1.38 6.95
CA THR A 66 -9.30 1.16 7.06
C THR A 66 -8.85 -0.09 6.30
N PHE A 67 -7.56 -0.15 5.99
CA PHE A 67 -6.93 -1.35 5.45
C PHE A 67 -5.62 -1.67 6.20
N ARG A 68 -5.26 -2.95 6.17
CA ARG A 68 -3.94 -3.43 6.59
C ARG A 68 -3.33 -4.23 5.46
N GLY A 69 -2.02 -4.16 5.34
CA GLY A 69 -1.29 -4.92 4.33
C GLY A 69 0.12 -5.24 4.75
N GLU A 70 0.68 -6.23 4.05
CA GLU A 70 2.06 -6.65 4.15
C GLU A 70 2.66 -6.58 2.75
N VAL A 71 3.84 -5.98 2.65
CA VAL A 71 4.54 -5.75 1.39
C VAL A 71 5.97 -6.21 1.52
N LEU A 72 6.44 -6.96 0.52
CA LEU A 72 7.84 -7.28 0.31
C LEU A 72 8.37 -6.39 -0.80
N VAL A 73 9.45 -5.67 -0.51
CA VAL A 73 10.16 -4.81 -1.46
C VAL A 73 11.48 -5.45 -1.81
N GLN A 74 11.74 -5.57 -3.11
CA GLN A 74 12.96 -6.16 -3.64
C GLN A 74 13.45 -5.36 -4.85
N ARG A 75 14.73 -5.48 -5.14
CA ARG A 75 15.37 -4.79 -6.26
C ARG A 75 15.27 -5.63 -7.54
N HIS A 76 14.87 -5.01 -8.64
CA HIS A 76 14.96 -5.61 -9.99
C HIS A 76 16.13 -5.02 -10.80
N THR A 77 16.49 -3.76 -10.55
CA THR A 77 17.60 -3.09 -11.24
C THR A 77 18.70 -2.74 -10.24
N PRO A 78 19.95 -3.18 -10.45
CA PRO A 78 21.08 -2.77 -9.62
C PRO A 78 21.20 -1.25 -9.57
N ASN A 79 21.50 -0.69 -8.39
CA ASN A 79 21.75 0.73 -8.24
C ASN A 79 22.99 0.95 -7.36
N PRO A 80 23.95 1.80 -7.79
CA PRO A 80 25.10 2.17 -6.99
C PRO A 80 24.82 3.20 -5.88
N ASP A 81 23.67 3.88 -5.86
CA ASP A 81 23.35 4.91 -4.85
C ASP A 81 22.80 4.29 -3.55
N PRO A 82 23.55 4.35 -2.44
CA PRO A 82 23.10 3.81 -1.15
C PRO A 82 22.00 4.64 -0.47
N ASN A 83 21.68 5.84 -0.97
CA ASN A 83 20.72 6.74 -0.32
C ASN A 83 19.26 6.49 -0.71
N LEU A 84 18.99 5.53 -1.60
CA LEU A 84 17.64 5.16 -1.96
C LEU A 84 16.91 4.46 -0.82
N LEU A 85 15.64 4.83 -0.65
CA LEU A 85 14.77 4.18 0.32
C LEU A 85 14.69 2.68 0.04
N PHE A 86 14.90 1.89 1.08
CA PHE A 86 14.88 0.42 1.01
C PHE A 86 15.93 -0.18 0.05
N SER A 87 17.03 0.52 -0.24
CA SER A 87 18.14 0.07 -1.10
C SER A 87 19.00 -1.07 -0.52
N SER A 88 18.42 -1.88 0.37
CA SER A 88 19.03 -3.11 0.85
C SER A 88 19.19 -4.10 -0.30
N PRO A 89 20.33 -4.81 -0.39
CA PRO A 89 20.45 -5.97 -1.28
C PRO A 89 19.45 -7.07 -0.92
N GLU A 90 19.11 -7.17 0.36
CA GLU A 90 18.16 -8.14 0.89
C GLU A 90 16.72 -7.63 0.80
N PRO A 91 15.74 -8.54 0.60
CA PRO A 91 14.32 -8.20 0.64
C PRO A 91 13.92 -7.45 1.93
N VAL A 92 13.12 -6.40 1.77
CA VAL A 92 12.63 -5.58 2.87
C VAL A 92 11.15 -5.86 3.11
N GLY A 93 10.84 -6.40 4.28
CA GLY A 93 9.46 -6.60 4.74
C GLY A 93 8.87 -5.30 5.30
N ILE A 94 7.63 -5.01 4.92
CA ILE A 94 6.91 -3.79 5.31
C ILE A 94 5.50 -4.16 5.79
N GLY A 95 5.14 -3.71 6.98
CA GLY A 95 3.75 -3.66 7.44
C GLY A 95 3.16 -2.29 7.19
N VAL A 96 1.93 -2.22 6.64
CA VAL A 96 1.21 -0.97 6.41
C VAL A 96 -0.19 -0.98 7.00
N THR A 97 -0.63 0.19 7.46
CA THR A 97 -2.02 0.46 7.82
C THR A 97 -2.45 1.80 7.27
N GLY A 98 -3.68 1.91 6.79
CA GLY A 98 -4.13 3.14 6.16
C GLY A 98 -5.64 3.28 6.07
N THR A 99 -6.05 4.40 5.50
CA THR A 99 -7.44 4.73 5.16
C THR A 99 -7.52 5.03 3.67
N PHE A 100 -8.72 4.88 3.11
CA PHE A 100 -8.95 5.12 1.69
C PHE A 100 -10.31 5.78 1.44
N THR A 101 -10.39 6.40 0.27
CA THR A 101 -11.63 6.78 -0.42
C THR A 101 -11.67 6.05 -1.76
N ASP A 102 -12.65 6.35 -2.61
CA ASP A 102 -12.70 5.77 -3.96
C ASP A 102 -11.50 6.12 -4.84
N THR A 103 -10.85 7.27 -4.58
CA THR A 103 -9.80 7.82 -5.47
C THR A 103 -8.48 8.11 -4.78
N THR A 104 -8.43 8.09 -3.45
CA THR A 104 -7.22 8.44 -2.68
C THR A 104 -7.04 7.53 -1.48
N GLY A 105 -5.84 7.55 -0.89
CA GLY A 105 -5.57 6.87 0.37
C GLY A 105 -4.35 7.44 1.08
N THR A 106 -4.25 7.18 2.38
CA THR A 106 -3.08 7.49 3.18
C THR A 106 -2.72 6.27 4.00
N MET A 107 -1.44 5.94 4.09
CA MET A 107 -0.95 4.85 4.92
C MET A 107 0.29 5.24 5.72
N ASN A 108 0.41 4.65 6.91
CA ASN A 108 1.64 4.60 7.68
C ASN A 108 2.24 3.21 7.52
N GLY A 109 3.55 3.15 7.34
CA GLY A 109 4.27 1.90 7.18
C GLY A 109 5.51 1.82 8.07
N THR A 110 5.85 0.59 8.42
CA THR A 110 7.09 0.24 9.12
C THR A 110 7.84 -0.77 8.26
N ALA A 111 9.02 -0.39 7.80
CA ALA A 111 9.91 -1.25 7.02
C ALA A 111 11.05 -1.77 7.90
N LEU A 112 11.34 -3.07 7.81
CA LEU A 112 12.46 -3.69 8.50
C LEU A 112 13.66 -3.79 7.55
N VAL A 113 14.64 -2.91 7.73
CA VAL A 113 15.85 -2.86 6.90
C VAL A 113 17.04 -3.29 7.74
N GLY A 114 17.54 -4.50 7.48
CA GLY A 114 18.56 -5.12 8.33
C GLY A 114 18.06 -5.28 9.77
N LYS A 115 18.67 -4.55 10.71
CA LYS A 115 18.30 -4.55 12.14
C LYS A 115 17.53 -3.30 12.59
N ALA A 116 17.18 -2.41 11.67
CA ALA A 116 16.54 -1.14 11.97
C ALA A 116 15.13 -1.05 11.36
N SER A 117 14.20 -0.48 12.12
CA SER A 117 12.87 -0.13 11.64
C SER A 117 12.86 1.29 11.09
N GLN A 118 12.31 1.48 9.90
CA GLN A 118 12.07 2.79 9.29
C GLN A 118 10.57 3.05 9.20
N ILE A 119 10.13 4.18 9.74
CA ILE A 119 8.72 4.59 9.74
C ILE A 119 8.52 5.62 8.63
N PHE A 120 7.48 5.40 7.83
CA PHE A 120 7.15 6.28 6.73
C PHE A 120 5.65 6.52 6.62
N ARG A 121 5.31 7.62 5.95
CA ARG A 121 3.96 7.88 5.46
C ARG A 121 3.94 7.76 3.95
N ALA A 122 2.84 7.25 3.41
CA ALA A 122 2.59 7.27 1.99
C ALA A 122 1.19 7.79 1.65
N THR A 123 1.08 8.42 0.49
CA THR A 123 -0.19 8.88 -0.09
C THR A 123 -0.44 8.17 -1.41
N LEU A 124 -1.70 7.81 -1.65
CA LEU A 124 -2.17 7.10 -2.83
C LEU A 124 -3.14 7.98 -3.61
N ARG A 125 -3.06 7.93 -4.94
CA ARG A 125 -4.04 8.52 -5.85
C ARG A 125 -4.31 7.56 -7.00
N LYS A 126 -5.58 7.23 -7.22
CA LYS A 126 -6.01 6.34 -8.29
C LYS A 126 -5.71 6.97 -9.65
N LEU A 127 -5.14 6.18 -10.55
CA LEU A 127 -4.75 6.56 -11.90
C LEU A 127 -5.63 5.89 -12.95
N ALA A 128 -5.96 4.61 -12.74
CA ALA A 128 -6.78 3.82 -13.65
C ALA A 128 -7.56 2.75 -12.89
N ASP A 129 -8.70 2.35 -13.44
CA ASP A 129 -9.41 1.12 -13.07
C ASP A 129 -8.61 -0.12 -13.50
N THR A 130 -8.92 -1.26 -12.88
CA THR A 130 -8.46 -2.58 -13.30
C THR A 130 -9.63 -3.56 -13.14
N ASP A 131 -9.67 -4.57 -14.01
CA ASP A 131 -10.79 -5.53 -14.09
C ASP A 131 -10.96 -6.38 -12.82
#